data_AF-A0AAP7T9P7-F1
#
_entry.id   AF-A0AAP7T9P7-F1
#
_cell.length_a   1.000
_cell.length_b   1.000
_cell.length_c   1.000
_cell.angle_alpha   90.00
_cell.angle_beta   90.00
_cell.angle_gamma   90.00
#
_symmetry.space_group_name_H-M   'P 1'
#
loop_
_entity.id
_entity.type
_entity.pdbx_description
1 polymer ?
#
loop_
_entity_poly.entity_id
_entity_poly.type
_entity_poly.pdbx_seq_one_letter_code
_entity_poly.pdbx_strand_id
1 'polypeptide(L)'
;MNLQKMFEMQKVLDDRIIKEKGLEGQDLLPNLILALQVELAECANEWRGFKHWSNNQKPRTKLSTTVGATPENASFFRCENHYCGKYLNKDDFKHLLDPDYEICPVCNAAYVTAFRDKNPLLEEYVDCLHFILSIGNRIGFNNDATIQQIMRRAEERELETNIGIVKAFSRLMSLVFGFYFWIENTGTYVRFFERFLNLGEMLGFTPEQIEAAYMDKNAVNHQRQQEGY
;
A
#
# COMPACT_ATOMS: atom_id res chain seq x y z
N MET A 1 9.29 2.28 -11.27
CA MET A 1 9.64 1.80 -9.91
C MET A 1 11.15 1.69 -9.75
N ASN A 2 11.72 2.44 -8.80
CA ASN A 2 13.14 2.36 -8.43
C ASN A 2 13.32 1.58 -7.12
N LEU A 3 13.63 0.28 -7.20
CA LEU A 3 13.76 -0.57 -6.02
C LEU A 3 14.93 -0.19 -5.11
N GLN A 4 16.06 0.23 -5.66
CA GLN A 4 17.21 0.71 -4.88
C GLN A 4 16.80 1.83 -3.93
N LYS A 5 16.16 2.88 -4.47
CA LYS A 5 15.65 4.00 -3.69
C LYS A 5 14.65 3.55 -2.63
N MET A 6 13.77 2.60 -2.96
CA MET A 6 12.77 2.11 -2.02
C MET A 6 13.38 1.34 -0.86
N PHE A 7 14.38 0.48 -1.09
CA PHE A 7 15.13 -0.18 -0.02
C PHE A 7 15.81 0.81 0.92
N GLU A 8 16.46 1.84 0.36
CA GLU A 8 17.10 2.91 1.14
C GLU A 8 16.10 3.65 2.02
N MET A 9 14.96 4.06 1.43
CA MET A 9 13.89 4.74 2.18
C MET A 9 13.28 3.85 3.27
N GLN A 10 13.08 2.57 2.97
CA GLN A 10 12.56 1.62 3.98
C GLN A 10 13.57 1.46 5.11
N LYS A 11 14.86 1.39 4.80
CA LYS A 11 15.92 1.28 5.81
C LYS A 11 15.91 2.48 6.77
N VAL A 12 15.72 3.70 6.25
CA VAL A 12 15.63 4.92 7.08
C VAL A 12 14.41 4.87 8.01
N LEU A 13 13.26 4.39 7.51
CA LEU A 13 12.06 4.21 8.33
C LEU A 13 12.27 3.14 9.41
N ASP A 14 12.82 1.98 9.05
CA ASP A 14 13.07 0.86 9.95
C ASP A 14 14.07 1.25 11.06
N ASP A 15 15.20 1.85 10.70
CA ASP A 15 16.24 2.28 11.64
C ASP A 15 15.67 3.32 12.64
N ARG A 16 14.74 4.17 12.19
CA ARG A 16 14.04 5.13 13.05
C ARG A 16 13.09 4.45 14.02
N ILE A 17 12.23 3.53 13.54
CA ILE A 17 11.29 2.78 14.39
C ILE A 17 12.06 1.98 15.45
N ILE A 18 13.14 1.30 15.06
CA ILE A 18 13.98 0.52 15.97
C ILE A 18 14.51 1.40 17.10
N LYS A 19 15.03 2.59 16.77
CA LYS A 19 15.58 3.53 17.74
C LYS A 19 14.51 4.14 18.64
N GLU A 20 13.40 4.60 18.08
CA GLU A 20 12.33 5.27 18.85
C GLU A 20 11.59 4.30 19.78
N LYS A 21 11.54 3.00 19.41
CA LYS A 21 10.87 1.95 20.20
C LYS A 21 11.81 1.12 21.08
N GLY A 22 13.12 1.40 21.09
CA GLY A 22 14.10 0.67 21.91
C GLY A 22 14.24 -0.81 21.51
N LEU A 23 14.20 -1.10 20.21
CA LEU A 23 14.20 -2.46 19.66
C LEU A 23 15.60 -2.90 19.20
N GLU A 24 16.66 -2.16 19.54
CA GLU A 24 18.02 -2.48 19.14
C GLU A 24 18.43 -3.88 19.62
N GLY A 25 19.02 -4.66 18.71
CA GLY A 25 19.46 -6.03 18.99
C GLY A 25 18.35 -7.07 19.12
N GLN A 26 17.07 -6.69 19.11
CA GLN A 26 15.96 -7.65 19.10
C GLN A 26 15.81 -8.28 17.72
N ASP A 27 15.50 -9.57 17.65
CA ASP A 27 15.15 -10.21 16.38
C ASP A 27 13.70 -9.88 15.98
N LEU A 28 13.55 -9.03 14.96
CA LEU A 28 12.26 -8.60 14.43
C LEU A 28 11.85 -9.35 13.16
N LEU A 29 12.68 -10.26 12.64
CA LEU A 29 12.37 -10.98 11.41
C LEU A 29 11.06 -11.80 11.50
N PRO A 30 10.77 -12.52 12.61
CA PRO A 30 9.48 -13.21 12.77
C PRO A 30 8.28 -12.25 12.70
N ASN A 31 8.40 -11.07 13.29
CA ASN A 31 7.33 -10.07 13.30
C ASN A 31 7.09 -9.50 11.90
N LEU A 32 8.16 -9.22 11.16
CA LEU A 32 8.06 -8.71 9.78
C LEU A 32 7.42 -9.74 8.84
N ILE A 33 7.78 -11.02 8.97
CA ILE A 33 7.19 -12.07 8.13
C ILE A 33 5.72 -12.30 8.47
N LEU A 34 5.36 -12.30 9.75
CA LEU A 34 3.95 -12.40 10.16
C LEU A 34 3.15 -11.18 9.67
N ALA A 35 3.70 -9.98 9.79
CA ALA A 35 3.06 -8.77 9.26
C ALA A 35 2.82 -8.89 7.74
N LEU A 36 3.82 -9.32 6.97
CA LEU A 36 3.64 -9.58 5.54
C LEU A 36 2.53 -10.60 5.24
N GLN A 37 2.40 -11.67 6.04
CA GLN A 37 1.31 -12.65 5.85
C GLN A 37 -0.07 -12.02 6.10
N VAL A 38 -0.19 -11.16 7.11
CA VAL A 38 -1.42 -10.41 7.41
C VAL A 38 -1.76 -9.48 6.26
N GLU A 39 -0.83 -8.64 5.82
CA GLU A 39 -1.06 -7.69 4.72
C GLU A 39 -1.40 -8.39 3.40
N LEU A 40 -0.79 -9.54 3.12
CA LEU A 40 -1.15 -10.34 1.94
C LEU A 40 -2.60 -10.84 2.01
N ALA A 41 -3.08 -11.20 3.21
CA ALA A 41 -4.45 -11.59 3.41
C ALA A 41 -5.41 -10.39 3.31
N GLU A 42 -5.01 -9.22 3.81
CA GLU A 42 -5.77 -7.97 3.65
C GLU A 42 -5.87 -7.54 2.18
N CYS A 43 -4.77 -7.60 1.44
CA CYS A 43 -4.73 -7.37 -0.01
C CYS A 43 -5.66 -8.35 -0.76
N ALA A 44 -5.62 -9.64 -0.46
CA ALA A 44 -6.56 -10.62 -1.03
C ALA A 44 -8.02 -10.27 -0.68
N ASN A 45 -8.26 -9.81 0.55
CA ASN A 45 -9.58 -9.44 1.06
C ASN A 45 -10.16 -8.20 0.34
N GLU A 46 -9.31 -7.25 -0.06
CA GLU A 46 -9.65 -6.08 -0.88
C GLU A 46 -9.78 -6.42 -2.37
N TRP A 47 -9.09 -7.46 -2.86
CA TRP A 47 -9.27 -7.99 -4.23
C TRP A 47 -10.61 -8.70 -4.39
N ARG A 48 -11.08 -9.42 -3.36
CA ARG A 48 -12.42 -10.03 -3.24
C ARG A 48 -12.79 -11.13 -4.24
N GLY A 49 -12.00 -11.40 -5.28
CA GLY A 49 -12.34 -12.39 -6.31
C GLY A 49 -12.40 -13.85 -5.84
N PHE A 50 -11.89 -14.17 -4.65
CA PHE A 50 -12.05 -15.52 -4.05
C PHE A 50 -13.40 -15.72 -3.35
N LYS A 51 -14.15 -14.64 -3.08
CA LYS A 51 -15.38 -14.63 -2.28
C LYS A 51 -16.57 -15.14 -3.10
N HIS A 52 -16.52 -16.40 -3.56
CA HIS A 52 -17.52 -17.03 -4.44
C HIS A 52 -18.94 -17.05 -3.85
N TRP A 53 -19.07 -16.91 -2.52
CA TRP A 53 -20.36 -16.78 -1.81
C TRP A 53 -20.92 -15.36 -1.78
N SER A 54 -20.17 -14.36 -2.24
CA SER A 54 -20.57 -12.94 -2.21
C SER A 54 -21.19 -12.51 -3.53
N ASN A 55 -22.29 -11.75 -3.46
CA ASN A 55 -22.89 -11.07 -4.62
C ASN A 55 -22.03 -9.92 -5.16
N ASN A 56 -21.02 -9.47 -4.38
CA ASN A 56 -20.05 -8.47 -4.82
C ASN A 56 -18.62 -9.00 -4.66
N GLN A 57 -18.03 -9.41 -5.78
CA GLN A 57 -16.64 -9.89 -5.88
C GLN A 57 -15.73 -8.87 -6.59
N LYS A 58 -16.22 -7.66 -6.86
CA LYS A 58 -15.42 -6.62 -7.53
C LYS A 58 -14.29 -6.15 -6.59
N PRO A 59 -13.05 -6.05 -7.06
CA PRO A 59 -11.96 -5.44 -6.32
C PRO A 59 -12.31 -4.05 -5.81
N ARG A 60 -11.89 -3.73 -4.58
CA ARG A 60 -12.06 -2.40 -3.99
C ARG A 60 -10.92 -1.50 -4.44
N THR A 61 -11.03 -1.01 -5.66
CA THR A 61 -10.03 -0.11 -6.27
C THR A 61 -10.33 1.37 -6.08
N LYS A 62 -11.53 1.70 -5.58
CA LYS A 62 -11.95 3.06 -5.29
C LYS A 62 -12.88 3.10 -4.09
N LEU A 63 -12.53 3.89 -3.08
CA LEU A 63 -13.34 4.20 -1.91
C LEU A 63 -13.17 5.68 -1.56
N SER A 64 -14.28 6.39 -1.40
CA SER A 64 -14.25 7.78 -0.92
C SER A 64 -14.35 7.80 0.60
N THR A 65 -13.46 8.53 1.27
CA THR A 65 -13.39 8.62 2.74
C THR A 65 -13.10 10.04 3.21
N THR A 66 -13.54 10.37 4.42
CA THR A 66 -13.19 11.60 5.11
C THR A 66 -11.85 11.49 5.86
N VAL A 67 -11.35 10.27 6.08
CA VAL A 67 -10.13 10.03 6.87
C VAL A 67 -8.91 10.54 6.12
N GLY A 68 -8.25 11.55 6.70
CA GLY A 68 -7.10 12.23 6.10
C GLY A 68 -7.47 13.05 4.86
N ALA A 69 -8.76 13.33 4.64
CA ALA A 69 -9.20 14.25 3.60
C ALA A 69 -8.88 15.68 4.02
N THR A 70 -8.23 16.42 3.13
CA THR A 70 -7.94 17.85 3.26
C THR A 70 -8.52 18.56 2.03
N PRO A 71 -8.73 19.89 2.06
CA PRO A 71 -9.16 20.62 0.87
C PRO A 71 -8.24 20.39 -0.35
N GLU A 72 -6.94 20.24 -0.11
CA GLU A 72 -5.93 20.02 -1.15
C GLU A 72 -6.03 18.63 -1.78
N ASN A 73 -6.35 17.58 -1.03
CA ASN A 73 -6.44 16.21 -1.55
C ASN A 73 -7.88 15.75 -1.82
N ALA A 74 -8.88 16.59 -1.54
CA ALA A 74 -10.29 16.28 -1.75
C ALA A 74 -10.58 15.96 -3.22
N SER A 75 -11.24 14.83 -3.44
CA SER A 75 -11.85 14.47 -4.72
C SER A 75 -13.20 15.16 -4.91
N PHE A 76 -13.94 15.36 -3.81
CA PHE A 76 -15.16 16.16 -3.77
C PHE A 76 -15.45 16.61 -2.34
N PHE A 77 -16.42 17.49 -2.20
CA PHE A 77 -16.99 17.93 -0.93
C PHE A 77 -18.48 17.62 -0.90
N ARG A 78 -19.04 17.44 0.30
CA ARG A 78 -20.47 17.26 0.49
C ARG A 78 -21.00 18.30 1.47
N CYS A 79 -22.06 19.01 1.09
CA CYS A 79 -22.77 19.88 2.00
C CYS A 79 -23.53 19.07 3.07
N GLU A 80 -23.34 19.42 4.34
CA GLU A 80 -24.00 18.74 5.47
C GLU A 80 -25.43 19.23 5.74
N ASN A 81 -25.90 20.26 5.02
CA ASN A 81 -27.30 20.63 5.06
C ASN A 81 -28.15 19.55 4.37
N HIS A 82 -29.06 18.93 5.13
CA HIS A 82 -29.97 17.91 4.64
C HIS A 82 -30.80 18.35 3.43
N TYR A 83 -31.18 19.64 3.35
CA TYR A 83 -31.96 20.19 2.25
C TYR A 83 -31.10 20.56 1.02
N CYS A 84 -29.79 20.74 1.20
CA CYS A 84 -28.87 21.01 0.10
C CYS A 84 -28.28 19.70 -0.44
N GLY A 85 -27.55 18.97 0.42
CA GLY A 85 -26.95 17.66 0.11
C GLY A 85 -26.07 17.61 -1.13
N LYS A 86 -25.63 18.77 -1.65
CA LYS A 86 -24.89 18.85 -2.92
C LYS A 86 -23.49 18.25 -2.76
N TYR A 87 -23.09 17.53 -3.81
CA TYR A 87 -21.71 17.15 -4.05
C TYR A 87 -21.06 18.28 -4.85
N LEU A 88 -19.92 18.75 -4.37
CA LEU A 88 -19.17 19.87 -4.90
C LEU A 88 -17.77 19.42 -5.27
N ASN A 89 -17.18 20.03 -6.27
CA ASN A 89 -15.78 19.86 -6.64
C ASN A 89 -14.99 21.13 -6.27
N LYS A 90 -13.68 21.14 -6.51
CA LYS A 90 -12.80 22.26 -6.17
C LYS A 90 -13.18 23.56 -6.90
N ASP A 91 -13.67 23.46 -8.13
CA ASP A 91 -14.02 24.62 -8.96
C ASP A 91 -15.31 25.30 -8.49
N ASP A 92 -16.11 24.66 -7.63
CA ASP A 92 -17.29 25.26 -7.02
C ASP A 92 -16.93 26.30 -5.94
N PHE A 93 -15.68 26.30 -5.44
CA PHE A 93 -15.21 27.20 -4.40
C PHE A 93 -14.39 28.34 -4.99
N LYS A 94 -14.72 29.59 -4.64
CA LYS A 94 -13.95 30.78 -5.07
C LYS A 94 -12.54 30.81 -4.47
N HIS A 95 -12.40 30.43 -3.20
CA HIS A 95 -11.13 30.41 -2.48
C HIS A 95 -11.05 29.15 -1.58
N LEU A 96 -10.64 28.02 -2.15
CA LEU A 96 -10.63 26.71 -1.48
C LEU A 96 -9.72 26.62 -0.24
N LEU A 97 -8.79 27.56 -0.07
CA LEU A 97 -7.81 27.61 1.01
C LEU A 97 -8.03 28.78 1.98
N ASP A 98 -9.08 29.57 1.77
CA ASP A 98 -9.48 30.65 2.68
C ASP A 98 -10.34 30.05 3.79
N PRO A 99 -10.20 30.39 5.09
CA PRO A 99 -11.03 29.87 6.19
C PRO A 99 -12.53 29.72 5.91
N ASP A 100 -13.09 30.53 5.00
CA ASP A 100 -14.50 30.44 4.57
C ASP A 100 -14.81 29.24 3.63
N TYR A 101 -13.81 28.45 3.19
CA TYR A 101 -14.01 27.24 2.36
C TYR A 101 -14.90 26.21 3.05
N GLU A 102 -14.97 26.27 4.38
CA GLU A 102 -15.81 25.37 5.14
C GLU A 102 -17.29 25.60 4.85
N ILE A 103 -17.71 26.76 4.33
CA ILE A 103 -19.11 27.07 4.02
C ILE A 103 -19.48 26.62 2.60
N CYS A 104 -20.61 25.93 2.47
CA CYS A 104 -21.15 25.50 1.20
C CYS A 104 -21.49 26.71 0.29
N PRO A 105 -20.86 26.84 -0.89
CA PRO A 105 -21.06 27.97 -1.80
C PRO A 105 -22.45 28.01 -2.45
N VAL A 106 -23.21 26.91 -2.36
CA VAL A 106 -24.56 26.80 -2.94
C VAL A 106 -25.62 27.30 -1.97
N CYS A 107 -25.57 26.90 -0.70
CA CYS A 107 -26.59 27.27 0.29
C CYS A 107 -26.15 28.40 1.22
N ASN A 108 -24.85 28.71 1.30
CA ASN A 108 -24.25 29.71 2.17
C ASN A 108 -24.67 29.60 3.65
N ALA A 109 -25.06 28.39 4.08
CA ALA A 109 -25.73 28.18 5.37
C ALA A 109 -25.21 26.98 6.18
N ALA A 110 -24.44 26.09 5.56
CA ALA A 110 -23.91 24.92 6.24
C ALA A 110 -22.49 24.63 5.78
N TYR A 111 -21.79 23.86 6.61
CA TYR A 111 -20.43 23.47 6.29
C TYR A 111 -20.38 22.33 5.26
N VAL A 112 -19.21 22.15 4.67
CA VAL A 112 -18.91 21.05 3.74
C VAL A 112 -17.91 20.08 4.35
N THR A 113 -18.10 18.80 4.07
CA THR A 113 -17.16 17.73 4.42
C THR A 113 -16.33 17.35 3.21
N ALA A 114 -15.00 17.35 3.33
CA ALA A 114 -14.09 16.89 2.29
C ALA A 114 -14.04 15.36 2.23
N PHE A 115 -14.02 14.81 1.02
CA PHE A 115 -13.81 13.39 0.75
C PHE A 115 -12.64 13.24 -0.21
N ARG A 116 -11.71 12.33 0.11
CA ARG A 116 -10.67 11.88 -0.81
C ARG A 116 -10.97 10.48 -1.30
N ASP A 117 -10.67 10.23 -2.55
CA ASP A 117 -10.65 8.89 -3.11
C ASP A 117 -9.35 8.19 -2.73
N LYS A 118 -9.46 6.94 -2.31
CA LYS A 118 -8.33 6.03 -2.12
C LYS A 118 -8.55 4.72 -2.86
N ASN A 119 -7.46 3.98 -3.07
CA ASN A 119 -7.48 2.64 -3.66
C ASN A 119 -7.08 1.62 -2.58
N PRO A 120 -8.06 1.06 -1.81
CA PRO A 120 -7.77 0.11 -0.74
C PRO A 120 -6.88 -1.05 -1.19
N LEU A 121 -7.17 -1.67 -2.33
CA LEU A 121 -6.37 -2.78 -2.83
C LEU A 121 -4.90 -2.40 -3.08
N LEU A 122 -4.64 -1.20 -3.61
CA LEU A 122 -3.27 -0.71 -3.83
C LEU A 122 -2.59 -0.36 -2.50
N GLU A 123 -3.33 0.19 -1.53
CA GLU A 123 -2.81 0.48 -0.19
C GLU A 123 -2.29 -0.80 0.49
N GLU A 124 -3.10 -1.87 0.53
CA GLU A 124 -2.70 -3.15 1.13
C GLU A 124 -1.57 -3.84 0.33
N TYR A 125 -1.58 -3.71 -0.99
CA TYR A 125 -0.48 -4.20 -1.83
C TYR A 125 0.84 -3.49 -1.45
N VAL A 126 0.82 -2.17 -1.26
CA VAL A 126 2.01 -1.42 -0.88
C VAL A 126 2.43 -1.69 0.57
N ASP A 127 1.52 -2.03 1.48
CA ASP A 127 1.89 -2.51 2.83
C ASP A 127 2.72 -3.79 2.76
N CYS A 128 2.33 -4.73 1.91
CA CYS A 128 3.14 -5.91 1.65
C CYS A 128 4.55 -5.52 1.18
N LEU A 129 4.66 -4.55 0.27
CA LEU A 129 5.94 -4.10 -0.27
C LEU A 129 6.84 -3.48 0.81
N HIS A 130 6.29 -2.68 1.73
CA HIS A 130 7.05 -2.17 2.89
C HIS A 130 7.69 -3.32 3.69
N PHE A 131 6.91 -4.33 4.05
CA PHE A 131 7.43 -5.47 4.82
C PHE A 131 8.43 -6.32 4.03
N ILE A 132 8.21 -6.53 2.72
CA ILE A 132 9.16 -7.24 1.86
C ILE A 132 10.51 -6.53 1.84
N LEU A 133 10.52 -5.20 1.69
CA LEU A 133 11.75 -4.39 1.70
C LEU A 133 12.44 -4.43 3.06
N SER A 134 11.68 -4.31 4.16
CA SER A 134 12.21 -4.42 5.53
C SER A 134 12.84 -5.79 5.80
N ILE A 135 12.20 -6.87 5.35
CA ILE A 135 12.76 -8.23 5.43
C ILE A 135 14.10 -8.28 4.70
N GLY A 136 14.16 -7.83 3.44
CA GLY A 136 15.39 -7.82 2.65
C GLY A 136 16.50 -6.98 3.27
N ASN A 137 16.19 -5.80 3.79
CA ASN A 137 17.15 -4.96 4.53
C ASN A 137 17.70 -5.67 5.77
N ARG A 138 16.83 -6.38 6.51
CA ARG A 138 17.21 -7.01 7.77
C ARG A 138 18.12 -8.22 7.61
N ILE A 139 17.93 -9.00 6.55
CA ILE A 139 18.68 -10.22 6.27
C ILE A 139 19.83 -10.01 5.26
N GLY A 140 20.04 -8.76 4.80
CA GLY A 140 21.13 -8.40 3.89
C GLY A 140 20.89 -8.76 2.42
N PHE A 141 19.64 -8.96 1.99
CA PHE A 141 19.26 -9.26 0.61
C PHE A 141 18.82 -8.00 -0.17
N ASN A 142 19.39 -6.85 0.19
CA ASN A 142 19.13 -5.54 -0.42
C ASN A 142 20.32 -5.03 -1.27
N ASN A 143 21.29 -5.88 -1.59
CA ASN A 143 22.43 -5.51 -2.44
C ASN A 143 22.06 -5.42 -3.93
N ASP A 144 22.87 -4.69 -4.71
CA ASP A 144 22.65 -4.47 -6.13
C ASP A 144 22.45 -5.76 -6.93
N ALA A 145 23.25 -6.80 -6.68
CA ALA A 145 23.14 -8.06 -7.42
C ALA A 145 21.77 -8.73 -7.19
N THR A 146 21.25 -8.66 -5.97
CA THR A 146 19.93 -9.20 -5.61
C THR A 146 18.82 -8.37 -6.24
N ILE A 147 18.90 -7.04 -6.17
CA ILE A 147 17.91 -6.14 -6.77
C ILE A 147 17.87 -6.34 -8.30
N GLN A 148 19.02 -6.39 -8.96
CA GLN A 148 19.10 -6.65 -10.40
C GLN A 148 18.49 -8.02 -10.76
N GLN A 149 18.70 -9.04 -9.92
CA GLN A 149 18.11 -10.35 -10.14
C GLN A 149 16.58 -10.33 -10.00
N ILE A 150 16.02 -9.59 -9.04
CA ILE A 150 14.58 -9.40 -8.88
C ILE A 150 13.99 -8.72 -10.12
N MET A 151 14.58 -7.58 -10.52
CA MET A 151 14.11 -6.81 -11.67
C MET A 151 14.15 -7.64 -12.95
N ARG A 152 15.27 -8.31 -13.21
CA ARG A 152 15.43 -9.18 -14.38
C ARG A 152 14.39 -10.31 -14.40
N ARG A 153 14.15 -10.97 -13.28
CA ARG A 153 13.16 -12.06 -13.20
C ARG A 153 11.72 -11.58 -13.38
N ALA A 154 11.39 -10.41 -12.86
CA ALA A 154 10.08 -9.79 -13.07
C ALA A 154 9.86 -9.44 -14.56
N GLU A 155 10.91 -9.02 -15.27
CA GLU A 155 10.88 -8.76 -16.71
C GLU A 155 10.84 -10.07 -17.55
N GLU A 156 11.54 -11.11 -17.12
CA GLU A 156 11.68 -12.41 -17.82
C GLU A 156 10.36 -13.22 -17.88
N ARG A 157 9.28 -12.76 -17.20
CA ARG A 157 7.89 -13.25 -17.32
C ARG A 157 7.75 -14.78 -17.40
N GLU A 158 8.42 -15.54 -16.53
CA GLU A 158 8.20 -16.98 -16.47
C GLU A 158 6.84 -17.33 -15.84
N LEU A 159 5.86 -17.57 -16.72
CA LEU A 159 4.89 -18.68 -16.63
C LEU A 159 3.88 -18.69 -15.46
N GLU A 160 3.38 -17.54 -15.02
CA GLU A 160 2.19 -17.51 -14.13
C GLU A 160 0.94 -16.85 -14.69
N THR A 161 0.95 -16.49 -15.97
CA THR A 161 -0.27 -16.02 -16.68
C THR A 161 -1.38 -17.09 -16.72
N ASN A 162 -1.07 -18.37 -16.48
CA ASN A 162 -2.03 -19.48 -16.56
C ASN A 162 -2.64 -19.97 -15.23
N ILE A 163 -2.25 -19.41 -14.08
CA ILE A 163 -2.69 -19.97 -12.77
C ILE A 163 -3.87 -19.21 -12.14
N GLY A 164 -4.18 -18.00 -12.60
CA GLY A 164 -5.23 -17.13 -12.04
C GLY A 164 -4.85 -16.50 -10.70
N ILE A 165 -5.45 -15.33 -10.39
CA ILE A 165 -5.09 -14.50 -9.22
C ILE A 165 -5.21 -15.26 -7.89
N VAL A 166 -6.21 -16.13 -7.74
CA VAL A 166 -6.38 -16.97 -6.53
C VAL A 166 -5.13 -17.80 -6.26
N LYS A 167 -4.63 -18.53 -7.27
CA LYS A 167 -3.44 -19.36 -7.11
C LYS A 167 -2.18 -18.51 -6.94
N ALA A 168 -2.11 -17.33 -7.55
CA ALA A 168 -1.00 -16.41 -7.36
C ALA A 168 -0.87 -15.98 -5.88
N PHE A 169 -1.96 -15.57 -5.24
CA PHE A 169 -1.99 -15.31 -3.79
C PHE A 169 -1.57 -16.54 -2.98
N SER A 170 -2.17 -17.71 -3.23
CA SER A 170 -1.84 -18.93 -2.46
C SER A 170 -0.39 -19.35 -2.62
N ARG A 171 0.19 -19.23 -3.82
CA ARG A 171 1.60 -19.55 -4.06
C ARG A 171 2.52 -18.57 -3.34
N LEU A 172 2.22 -17.27 -3.41
CA LEU A 172 3.00 -16.25 -2.71
C LEU A 172 2.95 -16.46 -1.20
N MET A 173 1.77 -16.68 -0.62
CA MET A 173 1.62 -16.99 0.80
C MET A 173 2.41 -18.26 1.20
N SER A 174 2.36 -19.30 0.38
CA SER A 174 3.13 -20.54 0.60
C SER A 174 4.65 -20.29 0.56
N LEU A 175 5.13 -19.44 -0.35
CA LEU A 175 6.54 -19.07 -0.41
C LEU A 175 6.97 -18.25 0.81
N VAL A 176 6.17 -17.27 1.24
CA VAL A 176 6.44 -16.46 2.44
C VAL A 176 6.44 -17.33 3.71
N PHE A 177 5.48 -18.25 3.82
CA PHE A 177 5.44 -19.22 4.90
C PHE A 177 6.67 -20.15 4.87
N GLY A 178 7.02 -20.69 3.70
CA GLY A 178 8.18 -21.57 3.53
C GLY A 178 9.52 -20.87 3.79
N PHE A 179 9.60 -19.58 3.47
CA PHE A 179 10.76 -18.73 3.76
C PHE A 179 11.04 -18.65 5.26
N TYR A 180 9.99 -18.52 6.08
CA TYR A 180 10.13 -18.46 7.55
C TYR A 180 10.62 -19.78 8.18
N PHE A 181 10.11 -20.91 7.71
CA PHE A 181 10.33 -22.20 8.39
C PHE A 181 11.47 -23.04 7.83
N TRP A 182 11.82 -22.89 6.55
CA TRP A 182 12.61 -23.91 5.86
C TRP A 182 13.75 -23.37 5.00
N ILE A 183 13.61 -22.17 4.40
CA ILE A 183 14.52 -21.73 3.33
C ILE A 183 14.75 -20.21 3.36
N GLU A 184 15.49 -19.74 4.36
CA GLU A 184 16.00 -18.36 4.41
C GLU A 184 17.27 -18.25 3.54
N ASN A 185 17.10 -18.10 2.23
CA ASN A 185 18.20 -17.78 1.32
C ASN A 185 17.78 -16.77 0.25
N THR A 186 18.78 -16.13 -0.34
CA THR A 186 18.60 -15.07 -1.34
C THR A 186 17.78 -15.55 -2.53
N GLY A 187 17.96 -16.80 -2.97
CA GLY A 187 17.17 -17.37 -4.07
C GLY A 187 15.68 -17.48 -3.76
N THR A 188 15.31 -17.85 -2.53
CA THR A 188 13.89 -17.88 -2.11
C THR A 188 13.32 -16.48 -1.97
N TYR A 189 14.10 -15.55 -1.41
CA TYR A 189 13.72 -14.13 -1.30
C TYR A 189 13.41 -13.52 -2.67
N VAL A 190 14.35 -13.67 -3.61
CA VAL A 190 14.19 -13.22 -5.00
C VAL A 190 12.95 -13.84 -5.64
N ARG A 191 12.71 -15.14 -5.44
CA ARG A 191 11.52 -15.81 -5.99
C ARG A 191 10.22 -15.26 -5.43
N PHE A 192 10.07 -15.06 -4.12
CA PHE A 192 8.79 -14.54 -3.62
C PHE A 192 8.60 -13.06 -3.96
N PHE A 193 9.68 -12.27 -4.00
CA PHE A 193 9.62 -10.87 -4.45
C PHE A 193 9.15 -10.79 -5.91
N GLU A 194 9.75 -11.59 -6.80
CA GLU A 194 9.32 -11.74 -8.19
C GLU A 194 7.82 -12.09 -8.27
N ARG A 195 7.35 -13.07 -7.50
CA ARG A 195 5.93 -13.49 -7.49
C ARG A 195 5.01 -12.39 -6.96
N PHE A 196 5.48 -11.58 -6.01
CA PHE A 196 4.76 -10.42 -5.51
C PHE A 196 4.62 -9.30 -6.56
N LEU A 197 5.67 -9.04 -7.35
CA LEU A 197 5.59 -8.08 -8.46
C LEU A 197 4.65 -8.55 -9.56
N ASN A 198 4.72 -9.83 -9.93
CA ASN A 198 3.80 -10.44 -10.90
C ASN A 198 2.34 -10.34 -10.41
N LEU A 199 2.10 -10.55 -9.11
CA LEU A 199 0.77 -10.36 -8.53
C LEU A 199 0.27 -8.91 -8.71
N GLY A 200 1.13 -7.91 -8.52
CA GLY A 200 0.79 -6.50 -8.74
C GLY A 200 0.31 -6.22 -10.16
N GLU A 201 1.01 -6.76 -11.16
CA GLU A 201 0.60 -6.66 -12.57
C GLU A 201 -0.75 -7.37 -12.80
N MET A 202 -0.95 -8.57 -12.23
CA MET A 202 -2.22 -9.30 -12.33
C MET A 202 -3.41 -8.56 -11.67
N LEU A 203 -3.14 -7.75 -10.65
CA LEU A 203 -4.13 -6.88 -10.01
C LEU A 203 -4.40 -5.59 -10.80
N GLY A 204 -3.63 -5.34 -11.87
CA GLY A 204 -3.79 -4.20 -12.77
C GLY A 204 -3.02 -2.96 -12.36
N PHE A 205 -1.99 -3.09 -11.52
CA PHE A 205 -1.16 -1.97 -11.09
C PHE A 205 0.03 -1.75 -12.00
N THR A 206 0.32 -0.48 -12.31
CA THR A 206 1.54 -0.12 -13.02
C THR A 206 2.69 0.11 -12.04
N PRO A 207 3.96 -0.05 -12.48
CA PRO A 207 5.12 0.28 -11.64
C PRO A 207 5.10 1.71 -11.09
N GLU A 208 4.54 2.66 -11.82
CA GLU A 208 4.42 4.07 -11.41
C GLU A 208 3.38 4.24 -10.30
N GLN A 209 2.25 3.53 -10.39
CA GLN A 209 1.23 3.53 -9.33
C GLN A 209 1.76 2.92 -8.03
N ILE A 210 2.49 1.81 -8.13
CA ILE A 210 3.12 1.15 -6.98
C ILE A 210 4.15 2.09 -6.34
N GLU A 211 5.03 2.69 -7.16
CA GLU A 211 6.04 3.62 -6.67
C GLU A 211 5.42 4.84 -5.98
N ALA A 212 4.42 5.49 -6.60
CA ALA A 212 3.76 6.65 -6.01
C ALA A 212 3.08 6.30 -4.67
N ALA A 213 2.29 5.21 -4.64
CA ALA A 213 1.60 4.80 -3.42
C ALA A 213 2.57 4.39 -2.31
N TYR A 214 3.71 3.78 -2.65
CA TYR A 214 4.78 3.51 -1.69
C TYR A 214 5.39 4.79 -1.11
N MET A 215 5.70 5.77 -1.95
CA MET A 215 6.29 7.04 -1.49
C MET A 215 5.33 7.77 -0.55
N ASP A 216 4.04 7.84 -0.92
CA ASP A 216 3.00 8.45 -0.09
C ASP A 216 2.88 7.75 1.27
N LYS A 217 2.86 6.41 1.26
CA LYS A 217 2.73 5.62 2.48
C LYS A 217 3.96 5.70 3.37
N ASN A 218 5.16 5.68 2.80
CA ASN A 218 6.41 5.91 3.52
C ASN A 218 6.40 7.27 4.22
N ALA A 219 5.96 8.34 3.53
CA ALA A 219 5.85 9.68 4.11
C ALA A 219 4.85 9.72 5.28
N VAL A 220 3.66 9.14 5.11
CA VAL A 220 2.65 9.03 6.18
C VAL A 220 3.19 8.26 7.39
N ASN A 221 3.93 7.17 7.17
CA ASN A 221 4.51 6.39 8.26
C ASN A 221 5.61 7.17 9.01
N HIS A 222 6.43 7.95 8.31
CA HIS A 222 7.38 8.86 8.96
C HIS A 222 6.68 9.93 9.81
N GLN A 223 5.54 10.46 9.34
CA GLN A 223 4.74 11.42 10.11
C GLN A 223 4.15 10.75 11.36
N ARG A 224 3.55 9.56 11.24
CA ARG A 224 3.00 8.81 12.38
C ARG A 224 4.03 8.57 13.49
N GLN A 225 5.27 8.27 13.12
CA GLN A 225 6.36 8.13 14.09
C GLN A 225 6.73 9.45 14.78
N GLN A 226 6.59 10.61 14.10
CA GLN A 226 6.77 11.93 14.76
C GLN A 226 5.67 12.23 15.78
N GLU A 227 4.45 11.75 15.53
CA GLU A 227 3.27 11.99 16.36
C GLU A 227 3.10 11.00 17.52
N GLY A 228 4.04 10.05 17.69
CA GLY A 228 4.10 9.17 18.86
C GLY A 228 3.32 7.85 18.75
N TYR A 229 3.01 7.40 17.53
CA TYR A 229 2.44 6.07 17.28
C TYR A 229 3.40 4.95 17.65
#